data_AF-A0A503XZJ1-F1
#
_entry.id   AF-A0A503XZJ1-F1
#
_cell.length_a   1.000
_cell.length_b   1.000
_cell.length_c   1.000
_cell.angle_alpha   90.00
_cell.angle_beta   90.00
_cell.angle_gamma   90.00
#
_symmetry.space_group_name_H-M   'P 1'
#
loop_
_entity.id
_entity.type
_entity.pdbx_description
1 polymer ?
#
loop_
_entity_poly.entity_id
_entity_poly.type
_entity_poly.pdbx_seq_one_letter_code
_entity_poly.pdbx_strand_id
1 'polypeptide(L)'
;MSFHQAFSERSFGDLPGWDDDDHLAAFEAFRRSAFHVLAKPYRGGALGVDFDAFAGAYTEARAAPPASRSEARSFFERHFVPMLVRPETGAGLVTGFYEPQVEASPVRTERFAVPLLSRPADLVDIDDANRPDGMDPYLAFARRTPDGPAEYFDRGAIERGALAGKGLEIAWLADKVDAFFIHVQGAARLLMTDGRRCRVTYAAKSGQRFTGPGKVLSELGEIPLENVTMQSIRAWFRAHPDRVDEVLWQNRSYIFFREADVEDAALGPIAAAKVPLTPGRSIAVDRLLHTFGTPFYVDAPSLTAFEAKPFRRLLIAQDTGSAITGPARGDLFAGSGDAAGEIAGVVRNPADFYALVPRPLVPGWKP
;
A
#
# COMPACT_ATOMS: atom_id res chain seq x y z
N MET A 1 22.74 3.24 2.57
CA MET A 1 22.82 4.67 2.94
C MET A 1 22.99 4.72 4.45
N SER A 2 23.88 5.55 4.99
CA SER A 2 24.07 5.64 6.45
C SER A 2 22.86 6.34 7.10
N PHE A 3 22.43 5.91 8.29
CA PHE A 3 21.31 6.49 9.06
C PHE A 3 21.36 8.03 9.09
N HIS A 4 22.54 8.61 9.36
CA HIS A 4 22.76 10.06 9.43
C HIS A 4 22.69 10.79 8.08
N GLN A 5 22.86 10.09 6.96
CA GLN A 5 22.73 10.68 5.63
C GLN A 5 21.26 10.78 5.20
N ALA A 6 20.42 9.83 5.63
CA ALA A 6 19.01 9.80 5.26
C ALA A 6 18.13 10.73 6.11
N PHE A 7 18.53 11.02 7.34
CA PHE A 7 17.72 11.74 8.32
C PHE A 7 18.36 13.06 8.77
N SER A 8 17.52 14.05 9.05
CA SER A 8 17.89 15.30 9.72
C SER A 8 16.99 15.52 10.93
N GLU A 9 17.57 15.56 12.12
CA GLU A 9 16.82 15.76 13.38
C GLU A 9 16.04 17.08 13.39
N ARG A 10 14.85 17.02 13.97
CA ARG A 10 13.93 18.15 14.22
C ARG A 10 13.37 18.05 15.63
N SER A 11 12.79 19.15 16.10
CA SER A 11 11.90 19.16 17.25
C SER A 11 10.45 19.02 16.80
N PHE A 12 9.54 18.59 17.68
CA PHE A 12 8.10 18.57 17.37
C PHE A 12 7.54 19.98 17.08
N GLY A 13 8.13 21.03 17.65
CA GLY A 13 7.78 22.42 17.33
C GLY A 13 8.14 22.84 15.90
N ASP A 14 9.03 22.10 15.23
CA ASP A 14 9.37 22.34 13.81
C ASP A 14 8.38 21.68 12.85
N LEU A 15 7.47 20.82 13.32
CA LEU A 15 6.49 20.11 12.49
C LEU A 15 5.26 21.00 12.27
N PRO A 16 4.98 21.46 11.04
CA PRO A 16 3.89 22.40 10.79
C PRO A 16 2.53 21.81 11.18
N GLY A 17 1.83 22.45 12.12
CA GLY A 17 0.50 22.02 12.57
C GLY A 17 0.48 20.78 13.47
N TRP A 18 1.63 20.38 14.06
CA TRP A 18 1.71 19.22 14.96
C TRP A 18 0.61 19.24 16.02
N ASP A 19 0.47 20.34 16.76
CA ASP A 19 -0.49 20.47 17.86
C ASP A 19 -1.97 20.37 17.44
N ASP A 20 -2.27 20.59 16.16
CA ASP A 20 -3.63 20.54 15.62
C ASP A 20 -4.05 19.14 15.15
N ASP A 21 -3.12 18.19 15.07
CA ASP A 21 -3.41 16.83 14.60
C ASP A 21 -4.21 16.02 15.63
N ASP A 22 -5.05 15.12 15.12
CA ASP A 22 -5.71 14.10 15.92
C ASP A 22 -4.78 12.90 16.16
N HIS A 23 -3.90 13.06 17.15
CA HIS A 23 -2.94 12.05 17.59
C HIS A 23 -3.61 10.79 18.15
N LEU A 24 -4.86 10.87 18.60
CA LEU A 24 -5.57 9.70 19.12
C LEU A 24 -5.84 8.70 17.99
N ALA A 25 -6.31 9.19 16.83
CA ALA A 25 -6.49 8.35 15.64
C ALA A 25 -5.17 7.74 15.14
N ALA A 26 -4.05 8.49 15.19
CA ALA A 26 -2.73 7.96 14.86
C ALA A 26 -2.27 6.88 15.85
N PHE A 27 -2.52 7.09 17.16
CA PHE A 27 -2.22 6.12 18.20
C PHE A 27 -3.00 4.82 18.02
N GLU A 28 -4.30 4.88 17.69
CA GLU A 28 -5.09 3.68 17.43
C GLU A 28 -4.54 2.88 16.25
N ALA A 29 -4.14 3.55 15.16
CA ALA A 29 -3.47 2.88 14.04
C ALA A 29 -2.14 2.24 14.50
N PHE A 30 -1.32 2.94 15.28
CA PHE A 30 -0.05 2.45 15.80
C PHE A 30 -0.23 1.23 16.71
N ARG A 31 -1.25 1.26 17.57
CA ARG A 31 -1.58 0.19 18.51
C ARG A 31 -1.90 -1.13 17.81
N ARG A 32 -2.52 -1.10 16.62
CA ARG A 32 -2.76 -2.31 15.81
C ARG A 32 -1.44 -3.01 15.46
N SER A 33 -0.44 -2.25 15.02
CA SER A 33 0.91 -2.77 14.78
C SER A 33 1.56 -3.30 16.07
N ALA A 34 1.37 -2.60 17.19
CA ALA A 34 1.90 -3.01 18.50
C ALA A 34 1.39 -4.38 18.97
N PHE A 35 0.15 -4.76 18.63
CA PHE A 35 -0.39 -6.09 18.93
C PHE A 35 0.09 -7.15 17.94
N HIS A 36 0.09 -6.84 16.63
CA HIS A 36 0.49 -7.80 15.60
C HIS A 36 1.90 -8.36 15.82
N VAL A 37 2.83 -7.50 16.23
CA VAL A 37 4.25 -7.85 16.31
C VAL A 37 4.58 -8.88 17.39
N LEU A 38 3.65 -9.18 18.30
CA LEU A 38 3.74 -10.30 19.23
C LEU A 38 3.70 -11.66 18.52
N ALA A 39 3.02 -11.73 17.37
CA ALA A 39 2.98 -12.95 16.54
C ALA A 39 4.17 -13.01 15.58
N LYS A 40 4.54 -11.87 14.96
CA LYS A 40 5.67 -11.79 14.04
C LYS A 40 6.30 -10.38 14.04
N PRO A 41 7.56 -10.25 14.48
CA PRO A 41 8.31 -8.99 14.37
C PRO A 41 8.42 -8.49 12.92
N TYR A 42 8.48 -7.17 12.74
CA TYR A 42 8.77 -6.59 11.43
C TYR A 42 10.27 -6.66 11.12
N ARG A 43 10.61 -6.77 9.84
CA ARG A 43 11.99 -6.69 9.36
C ARG A 43 12.43 -5.22 9.33
N GLY A 44 13.61 -4.92 9.85
CA GLY A 44 14.22 -3.61 9.72
C GLY A 44 14.52 -3.23 8.27
N GLY A 45 14.16 -2.01 7.88
CA GLY A 45 14.50 -1.43 6.57
C GLY A 45 15.94 -0.92 6.51
N ALA A 46 16.46 -0.72 5.30
CA ALA A 46 17.84 -0.33 5.04
C ALA A 46 18.23 1.08 5.56
N LEU A 47 17.26 1.90 5.96
CA LEU A 47 17.53 3.19 6.60
C LEU A 47 17.89 3.07 8.08
N GLY A 48 17.78 1.87 8.69
CA GLY A 48 18.33 1.59 10.02
C GLY A 48 17.43 1.96 11.20
N VAL A 49 16.13 2.18 10.96
CA VAL A 49 15.14 2.28 12.04
C VAL A 49 14.78 0.87 12.48
N ASP A 50 15.54 0.33 13.44
CA ASP A 50 15.36 -1.03 13.92
C ASP A 50 13.99 -1.21 14.60
N PHE A 51 13.32 -2.31 14.29
CA PHE A 51 12.05 -2.71 14.88
C PHE A 51 12.18 -2.91 16.41
N ASP A 52 13.30 -3.46 16.89
CA ASP A 52 13.46 -3.77 18.32
C ASP A 52 13.46 -2.51 19.20
N ALA A 53 13.85 -1.36 18.63
CA ALA A 53 13.83 -0.08 19.33
C ALA A 53 12.41 0.44 19.66
N PHE A 54 11.36 -0.12 19.04
CA PHE A 54 9.97 0.22 19.36
C PHE A 54 9.43 -0.49 20.60
N ALA A 55 10.19 -1.40 21.23
CA ALA A 55 9.69 -2.28 22.30
C ALA A 55 9.02 -1.52 23.46
N GLY A 56 9.60 -0.40 23.90
CA GLY A 56 9.03 0.46 24.96
C GLY A 56 7.69 1.07 24.56
N ALA A 57 7.66 1.74 23.40
CA ALA A 57 6.47 2.37 22.84
C ALA A 57 5.33 1.36 22.62
N TYR A 58 5.65 0.18 22.07
CA TYR A 58 4.65 -0.86 21.86
C TYR A 58 4.14 -1.49 23.16
N THR A 59 4.99 -1.59 24.19
CA THR A 59 4.54 -2.08 25.50
C THR A 59 3.53 -1.14 26.13
N GLU A 60 3.82 0.17 26.15
CA GLU A 60 2.88 1.17 26.65
C GLU A 60 1.60 1.21 25.78
N ALA A 61 1.74 1.19 24.46
CA ALA A 61 0.58 1.23 23.55
C ALA A 61 -0.38 0.04 23.73
N ARG A 62 0.14 -1.14 24.11
CA ARG A 62 -0.70 -2.30 24.42
C ARG A 62 -1.41 -2.17 25.77
N ALA A 63 -0.74 -1.62 26.78
CA ALA A 63 -1.20 -1.61 28.16
C ALA A 63 -2.50 -0.81 28.37
N ALA A 64 -2.57 0.43 27.90
CA ALA A 64 -3.77 1.24 27.96
C ALA A 64 -3.79 2.27 26.82
N PRO A 65 -4.95 2.50 26.17
CA PRO A 65 -5.09 3.61 25.24
C PRO A 65 -5.12 4.95 26.00
N PRO A 66 -4.57 6.04 25.43
CA PRO A 66 -4.69 7.38 25.99
C PRO A 66 -6.16 7.83 25.98
N ALA A 67 -6.55 8.63 26.98
CA ALA A 67 -7.91 9.12 27.13
C ALA A 67 -8.19 10.38 26.29
N SER A 68 -7.15 11.01 25.72
CA SER A 68 -7.28 12.27 24.98
C SER A 68 -6.23 12.43 23.87
N ARG A 69 -6.49 13.37 22.96
CA ARG A 69 -5.54 13.81 21.92
C ARG A 69 -4.22 14.30 22.52
N SER A 70 -4.27 15.02 23.64
CA SER A 70 -3.07 15.53 24.31
C SER A 70 -2.22 14.39 24.90
N GLU A 71 -2.85 13.39 25.52
CA GLU A 71 -2.12 12.22 26.04
C GLU A 71 -1.50 11.39 24.92
N ALA A 72 -2.21 11.20 23.81
CA ALA A 72 -1.69 10.53 22.62
C ALA A 72 -0.52 11.29 21.99
N ARG A 73 -0.60 12.62 21.89
CA ARG A 73 0.52 13.48 21.47
C ARG A 73 1.72 13.28 22.38
N SER A 74 1.54 13.40 23.69
CA SER A 74 2.62 13.21 24.66
C SER A 74 3.23 11.81 24.60
N PHE A 75 2.46 10.77 24.26
CA PHE A 75 3.01 9.43 24.00
C PHE A 75 4.05 9.46 22.87
N PHE A 76 3.72 10.05 21.72
CA PHE A 76 4.67 10.14 20.61
C PHE A 76 5.89 11.00 20.97
N GLU A 77 5.68 12.13 21.67
CA GLU A 77 6.77 13.01 22.10
C GLU A 77 7.73 12.36 23.10
N ARG A 78 7.22 11.50 23.99
CA ARG A 78 8.04 10.75 24.94
C ARG A 78 8.87 9.66 24.28
N HIS A 79 8.31 8.94 23.31
CA HIS A 79 8.96 7.75 22.75
C HIS A 79 9.84 8.02 21.53
N PHE A 80 9.60 9.12 20.81
CA PHE A 80 10.22 9.34 19.50
C PHE A 80 10.88 10.71 19.36
N VAL A 81 11.74 10.82 18.36
CA VAL A 81 12.33 12.07 17.87
C VAL A 81 11.97 12.22 16.38
N PRO A 82 11.42 13.38 15.95
CA PRO A 82 11.11 13.58 14.55
C PRO A 82 12.39 13.79 13.75
N MET A 83 12.48 13.07 12.63
CA MET A 83 13.62 13.07 11.72
C MET A 83 13.11 13.37 10.31
N LEU A 84 13.44 14.55 9.78
CA LEU A 84 13.14 14.88 8.39
C LEU A 84 13.87 13.92 7.46
N VAL A 85 13.12 13.25 6.60
CA VAL A 85 13.64 12.29 5.62
C VAL A 85 14.13 13.04 4.40
N ARG A 86 15.40 12.85 4.03
CA ARG A 86 15.97 13.46 2.83
C ARG A 86 15.48 12.71 1.58
N PRO A 87 14.81 13.38 0.63
CA PRO A 87 14.50 12.77 -0.66
C PRO A 87 15.78 12.52 -1.46
N GLU A 88 15.75 11.55 -2.37
CA GLU A 88 16.86 11.31 -3.30
C GLU A 88 16.97 12.44 -4.34
N THR A 89 15.82 12.95 -4.80
CA THR A 89 15.74 14.04 -5.78
C THR A 89 14.52 14.90 -5.50
N GLY A 90 14.63 16.23 -5.64
CA GLY A 90 13.50 17.16 -5.53
C GLY A 90 12.86 17.14 -4.14
N ALA A 91 11.52 17.20 -4.11
CA ALA A 91 10.72 17.06 -2.89
C ALA A 91 10.24 15.60 -2.72
N GLY A 92 9.85 15.23 -1.51
CA GLY A 92 9.10 14.00 -1.30
C GLY A 92 7.75 14.02 -2.03
N LEU A 93 7.14 12.86 -2.24
CA LEU A 93 5.91 12.73 -3.01
C LEU A 93 4.90 11.80 -2.32
N VAL A 94 3.68 12.30 -2.14
CA VAL A 94 2.53 11.48 -1.78
C VAL A 94 1.59 11.26 -2.96
N THR A 95 1.09 10.03 -3.06
CA THR A 95 -0.08 9.66 -3.86
C THR A 95 -1.18 9.13 -2.93
N GLY A 96 -2.32 8.73 -3.49
CA GLY A 96 -3.42 8.17 -2.72
C GLY A 96 -3.86 6.82 -3.27
N PHE A 97 -4.26 5.93 -2.37
CA PHE A 97 -4.86 4.64 -2.70
C PHE A 97 -6.07 4.37 -1.79
N TYR A 98 -6.93 3.45 -2.19
CA TYR A 98 -8.18 3.16 -1.50
C TYR A 98 -8.58 1.70 -1.69
N GLU A 99 -9.57 1.23 -0.93
CA GLU A 99 -10.19 -0.07 -1.14
C GLU A 99 -11.46 0.10 -1.98
N PRO A 100 -11.48 -0.31 -3.27
CA PRO A 100 -12.66 -0.22 -4.11
C PRO A 100 -13.81 -1.05 -3.56
N GLN A 101 -15.04 -0.60 -3.82
CA GLN A 101 -16.23 -1.39 -3.59
C GLN A 101 -16.86 -1.70 -4.95
N VAL A 102 -17.00 -2.99 -5.30
CA VAL A 102 -17.48 -3.40 -6.62
C VAL A 102 -18.51 -4.51 -6.53
N GLU A 103 -19.43 -4.56 -7.50
CA GLU A 103 -20.33 -5.69 -7.68
C GLU A 103 -19.57 -6.90 -8.22
N ALA A 104 -19.86 -8.09 -7.69
CA ALA A 104 -19.23 -9.33 -8.13
C ALA A 104 -20.21 -10.51 -8.06
N SER A 105 -19.97 -11.55 -8.85
CA SER A 105 -20.75 -12.79 -8.84
C SER A 105 -19.90 -13.97 -8.35
N PRO A 106 -20.45 -14.89 -7.53
CA PRO A 106 -19.76 -16.10 -7.15
C PRO A 106 -19.59 -17.09 -8.32
N VAL A 107 -20.39 -16.93 -9.38
CA VAL A 107 -20.38 -17.79 -10.57
C VAL A 107 -20.20 -16.96 -11.82
N ARG A 108 -19.55 -17.54 -12.84
CA ARG A 108 -19.42 -16.90 -14.15
C ARG A 108 -20.79 -16.76 -14.80
N THR A 109 -21.09 -15.58 -15.33
CA THR A 109 -22.28 -15.32 -16.15
C THR A 109 -21.89 -14.53 -17.39
N GLU A 110 -22.87 -14.20 -18.24
CA GLU A 110 -22.65 -13.31 -19.39
C GLU A 110 -22.19 -11.91 -18.93
N ARG A 111 -22.79 -11.38 -17.86
CA ARG A 111 -22.42 -10.08 -17.28
C ARG A 111 -21.13 -10.15 -16.47
N PHE A 112 -20.93 -11.20 -15.67
CA PHE A 112 -19.79 -11.35 -14.77
C PHE A 112 -18.82 -12.39 -15.31
N ALA A 113 -17.85 -11.95 -16.12
CA ALA A 113 -16.98 -12.82 -16.90
C ALA A 113 -15.48 -12.62 -16.62
N VAL A 114 -15.10 -11.67 -15.77
CA VAL A 114 -13.70 -11.36 -15.44
C VAL A 114 -13.34 -11.93 -14.06
N PRO A 115 -12.48 -12.94 -13.95
CA PRO A 115 -12.21 -13.57 -12.65
C PRO A 115 -11.21 -12.77 -11.80
N LEU A 116 -11.46 -12.73 -10.49
CA LEU A 116 -10.42 -12.50 -9.48
C LEU A 116 -9.88 -13.84 -9.02
N LEU A 117 -8.56 -14.03 -9.12
CA LEU A 117 -7.93 -15.34 -8.91
C LEU A 117 -7.27 -15.44 -7.54
N SER A 118 -7.40 -16.61 -6.93
CA SER A 118 -6.65 -17.04 -5.76
C SER A 118 -5.21 -17.42 -6.11
N ARG A 119 -4.34 -17.49 -5.09
CA ARG A 119 -2.94 -17.89 -5.25
C ARG A 119 -2.84 -19.32 -5.83
N PRO A 120 -2.24 -19.52 -7.01
CA PRO A 120 -2.02 -20.86 -7.56
C PRO A 120 -1.04 -21.69 -6.71
N ALA A 121 -1.27 -23.00 -6.60
CA ALA A 121 -0.42 -23.91 -5.82
C ALA A 121 0.98 -24.13 -6.43
N ASP A 122 1.18 -23.80 -7.70
CA ASP A 122 2.46 -23.82 -8.40
C ASP A 122 3.22 -22.48 -8.29
N LEU A 123 2.63 -21.44 -7.70
CA LEU A 123 3.30 -20.15 -7.44
C LEU A 123 4.07 -20.21 -6.12
N VAL A 124 5.39 -20.36 -6.21
CA VAL A 124 6.32 -20.48 -5.08
C VAL A 124 7.05 -19.17 -4.80
N ASP A 125 7.36 -18.91 -3.53
CA ASP A 125 8.21 -17.79 -3.12
C ASP A 125 9.67 -18.07 -3.54
N ILE A 126 10.36 -17.03 -4.01
CA ILE A 126 11.77 -17.08 -4.43
C ILE A 126 12.62 -16.19 -3.55
N ASP A 127 13.72 -16.74 -3.07
CA ASP A 127 14.77 -16.06 -2.33
C ASP A 127 16.16 -16.52 -2.82
N ASP A 128 17.21 -16.05 -2.16
CA ASP A 128 18.58 -16.37 -2.57
C ASP A 128 18.94 -17.86 -2.38
N ALA A 129 18.14 -18.64 -1.64
CA ALA A 129 18.40 -20.06 -1.40
C ALA A 129 17.83 -20.97 -2.49
N ASN A 130 16.80 -20.53 -3.22
CA ASN A 130 16.12 -21.34 -4.24
C ASN A 130 16.06 -20.68 -5.64
N ARG A 131 16.61 -19.47 -5.79
CA ARG A 131 16.64 -18.75 -7.08
C ARG A 131 17.54 -19.47 -8.10
N PRO A 132 17.03 -19.82 -9.28
CA PRO A 132 17.84 -20.35 -10.37
C PRO A 132 18.84 -19.31 -10.91
N ASP A 133 19.97 -19.80 -11.43
CA ASP A 133 20.95 -18.97 -12.11
C ASP A 133 20.30 -18.20 -13.28
N GLY A 134 20.56 -16.89 -13.34
CA GLY A 134 20.05 -16.00 -14.39
C GLY A 134 18.62 -15.48 -14.18
N MET A 135 17.91 -15.90 -13.12
CA MET A 135 16.61 -15.30 -12.77
C MET A 135 16.79 -13.89 -12.22
N ASP A 136 15.97 -12.93 -12.68
CA ASP A 136 16.01 -11.54 -12.20
C ASP A 136 15.87 -11.51 -10.66
N PRO A 137 16.86 -10.95 -9.92
CA PRO A 137 16.81 -10.85 -8.46
C PRO A 137 15.60 -10.11 -7.90
N TYR A 138 14.91 -9.31 -8.73
CA TYR A 138 13.64 -8.67 -8.36
C TYR A 138 12.49 -9.67 -8.16
N LEU A 139 12.53 -10.81 -8.84
CA LEU A 139 11.47 -11.81 -8.73
C LEU A 139 11.50 -12.47 -7.35
N ALA A 140 10.44 -12.22 -6.59
CA ALA A 140 10.15 -12.86 -5.32
C ALA A 140 9.17 -14.04 -5.46
N PHE A 141 8.70 -14.31 -6.68
CA PHE A 141 7.79 -15.40 -6.98
C PHE A 141 8.16 -16.04 -8.32
N ALA A 142 7.96 -17.35 -8.41
CA ALA A 142 8.16 -18.14 -9.62
C ALA A 142 7.15 -19.28 -9.70
N ARG A 143 7.04 -19.87 -10.89
CA ARG A 143 6.28 -21.09 -11.15
C ARG A 143 7.16 -22.29 -10.86
N ARG A 144 6.70 -23.21 -10.02
CA ARG A 144 7.31 -24.53 -9.86
C ARG A 144 7.13 -25.34 -11.14
N THR A 145 8.23 -25.81 -11.72
CA THR A 145 8.24 -26.73 -12.87
C THR A 145 9.12 -27.95 -12.57
N PRO A 146 9.04 -29.04 -13.36
CA PRO A 146 9.91 -30.20 -13.19
C PRO A 146 11.41 -29.87 -13.30
N ASP A 147 11.78 -28.87 -14.10
CA ASP A 147 13.15 -28.45 -14.34
C ASP A 147 13.65 -27.37 -13.35
N GLY A 148 12.85 -27.09 -12.31
CA GLY A 148 13.10 -26.05 -11.32
C GLY A 148 12.15 -24.84 -11.45
N PRO A 149 12.31 -23.81 -10.60
CA PRO A 149 11.50 -22.61 -10.69
C PRO A 149 11.71 -21.86 -12.02
N ALA A 150 10.64 -21.36 -12.62
CA ALA A 150 10.68 -20.53 -13.82
C ALA A 150 9.82 -19.27 -13.62
N GLU A 151 10.02 -18.22 -14.42
CA GLU A 151 9.15 -17.04 -14.36
C GLU A 151 7.67 -17.44 -14.52
N TYR A 152 6.79 -16.83 -13.73
CA TYR A 152 5.36 -17.13 -13.80
C TYR A 152 4.71 -16.55 -15.07
N PHE A 153 3.49 -16.99 -15.38
CA PHE A 153 2.70 -16.36 -16.43
C PHE A 153 2.48 -14.87 -16.13
N ASP A 154 2.64 -14.03 -17.15
CA ASP A 154 2.31 -12.60 -17.03
C ASP A 154 0.80 -12.35 -17.19
N ARG A 155 0.39 -11.11 -16.94
CA ARG A 155 -1.00 -10.68 -17.07
C ARG A 155 -1.64 -11.10 -18.38
N GLY A 156 -0.98 -10.84 -19.51
CA GLY A 156 -1.55 -11.16 -20.83
C GLY A 156 -1.77 -12.65 -21.00
N ALA A 157 -0.82 -13.48 -20.58
CA ALA A 157 -0.99 -14.94 -20.60
C ALA A 157 -2.12 -15.41 -19.68
N ILE A 158 -2.22 -14.86 -18.46
CA ILE A 158 -3.26 -15.20 -17.48
C ILE A 158 -4.65 -14.81 -18.01
N GLU A 159 -4.82 -13.59 -18.50
CA GLU A 159 -6.09 -13.08 -19.02
C GLU A 159 -6.51 -13.76 -20.34
N ARG A 160 -5.56 -14.34 -21.08
CA ARG A 160 -5.82 -15.25 -22.23
C ARG A 160 -6.05 -16.71 -21.84
N GLY A 161 -6.12 -17.02 -20.54
CA GLY A 161 -6.56 -18.34 -20.07
C GLY A 161 -5.45 -19.31 -19.64
N ALA A 162 -4.21 -18.85 -19.41
CA ALA A 162 -3.13 -19.73 -18.92
C ALA A 162 -3.44 -20.45 -17.58
N LEU A 163 -4.45 -19.95 -16.84
CA LEU A 163 -4.93 -20.52 -15.58
C LEU A 163 -6.37 -21.05 -15.65
N ALA A 164 -6.97 -21.12 -16.84
CA ALA A 164 -8.34 -21.57 -17.01
C ALA A 164 -8.51 -23.04 -16.56
N GLY A 165 -9.64 -23.34 -15.91
CA GLY A 165 -9.98 -24.69 -15.47
C GLY A 165 -9.23 -25.18 -14.23
N LYS A 166 -8.46 -24.31 -13.57
CA LYS A 166 -7.74 -24.65 -12.31
C LYS A 166 -8.59 -24.45 -11.05
N GLY A 167 -9.82 -23.92 -11.16
CA GLY A 167 -10.70 -23.67 -10.01
C GLY A 167 -10.14 -22.63 -9.04
N LEU A 168 -9.53 -21.58 -9.57
CA LEU A 168 -8.86 -20.53 -8.79
C LEU A 168 -9.74 -19.30 -8.57
N GLU A 169 -10.89 -19.21 -9.24
CA GLU A 169 -11.75 -18.04 -9.28
C GLU A 169 -12.46 -17.83 -7.94
N ILE A 170 -12.17 -16.70 -7.28
CA ILE A 170 -12.80 -16.27 -6.02
C ILE A 170 -14.16 -15.61 -6.31
N ALA A 171 -14.18 -14.75 -7.32
CA ALA A 171 -15.35 -14.02 -7.75
C ALA A 171 -15.18 -13.59 -9.21
N TRP A 172 -16.29 -13.22 -9.84
CA TRP A 172 -16.35 -12.75 -11.21
C TRP A 172 -16.86 -11.31 -11.25
N LEU A 173 -16.12 -10.42 -11.89
CA LEU A 173 -16.44 -9.02 -12.12
C LEU A 173 -17.01 -8.81 -13.52
N ALA A 174 -17.71 -7.70 -13.69
CA ALA A 174 -18.29 -7.32 -14.98
C ALA A 174 -17.29 -6.64 -15.91
N ASP A 175 -16.32 -5.92 -15.36
CA ASP A 175 -15.43 -5.06 -16.12
C ASP A 175 -13.95 -5.36 -15.83
N LYS A 176 -13.15 -5.43 -16.90
CA LYS A 176 -11.71 -5.72 -16.82
C LYS A 176 -10.92 -4.55 -16.25
N VAL A 177 -11.36 -3.31 -16.47
CA VAL A 177 -10.69 -2.12 -15.96
C VAL A 177 -10.86 -2.06 -14.44
N ASP A 178 -12.04 -2.37 -13.90
CA ASP A 178 -12.26 -2.51 -12.46
C ASP A 178 -11.40 -3.62 -11.85
N ALA A 179 -11.36 -4.81 -12.47
CA ALA A 179 -10.47 -5.88 -12.04
C ALA A 179 -8.99 -5.43 -12.01
N PHE A 180 -8.56 -4.67 -13.03
CA PHE A 180 -7.21 -4.10 -13.07
C PHE A 180 -6.97 -3.11 -11.94
N PHE A 181 -7.88 -2.16 -11.68
CA PHE A 181 -7.72 -1.22 -10.59
C PHE A 181 -7.73 -1.92 -9.23
N ILE A 182 -8.50 -2.98 -9.03
CA ILE A 182 -8.43 -3.81 -7.83
C ILE A 182 -7.05 -4.45 -7.67
N HIS A 183 -6.42 -4.91 -8.76
CA HIS A 183 -5.01 -5.35 -8.72
C HIS A 183 -4.05 -4.22 -8.32
N VAL A 184 -4.27 -2.99 -8.81
CA VAL A 184 -3.44 -1.83 -8.46
C VAL A 184 -3.59 -1.47 -6.98
N GLN A 185 -4.82 -1.46 -6.46
CA GLN A 185 -5.11 -1.17 -5.06
C GLN A 185 -4.70 -2.30 -4.10
N GLY A 186 -4.65 -3.54 -4.59
CA GLY A 186 -4.24 -4.72 -3.81
C GLY A 186 -5.34 -5.30 -2.92
N ALA A 187 -6.53 -4.70 -2.89
CA ALA A 187 -7.69 -5.20 -2.15
C ALA A 187 -9.00 -4.62 -2.73
N ALA A 188 -10.14 -5.22 -2.37
CA ALA A 188 -11.48 -4.69 -2.67
C ALA A 188 -12.55 -5.26 -1.73
N ARG A 189 -13.64 -4.52 -1.55
CA ARG A 189 -14.91 -5.03 -1.01
C ARG A 189 -15.79 -5.47 -2.18
N LEU A 190 -16.26 -6.71 -2.13
CA LEU A 190 -17.14 -7.29 -3.13
C LEU A 190 -18.57 -7.30 -2.59
N LEU A 191 -19.46 -6.65 -3.32
CA LEU A 191 -20.90 -6.74 -3.14
C LEU A 191 -21.38 -7.90 -4.02
N MET A 192 -21.55 -9.07 -3.40
CA MET A 192 -21.85 -10.29 -4.14
C MET A 192 -23.31 -10.30 -4.59
N THR A 193 -23.58 -10.81 -5.80
CA THR A 193 -24.95 -10.92 -6.35
C THR A 193 -25.87 -11.86 -5.54
N ASP A 194 -25.30 -12.69 -4.67
CA ASP A 194 -26.04 -13.56 -3.73
C ASP A 194 -26.35 -12.87 -2.38
N GLY A 195 -26.02 -11.58 -2.24
CA GLY A 195 -26.24 -10.78 -1.03
C GLY A 195 -25.10 -10.81 -0.02
N ARG A 196 -24.09 -11.67 -0.20
CA ARG A 196 -22.90 -11.66 0.66
C ARG A 196 -22.07 -10.39 0.45
N ARG A 197 -21.33 -10.02 1.48
CA ARG A 197 -20.25 -9.02 1.41
C ARG A 197 -18.97 -9.72 1.79
N CYS A 198 -18.01 -9.75 0.90
CA CYS A 198 -16.68 -10.28 1.20
C CYS A 198 -15.62 -9.26 0.84
N ARG A 199 -14.44 -9.43 1.41
CA ARG A 199 -13.26 -8.65 1.07
C ARG A 199 -12.24 -9.56 0.42
N VAL A 200 -11.60 -9.07 -0.61
CA VAL A 200 -10.40 -9.69 -1.17
C VAL A 200 -9.19 -8.84 -0.81
N THR A 201 -8.11 -9.48 -0.42
CA THR A 201 -6.83 -8.81 -0.15
C THR A 201 -5.68 -9.58 -0.79
N TYR A 202 -4.60 -8.87 -1.08
CA TYR A 202 -3.37 -9.41 -1.65
C TYR A 202 -2.92 -10.70 -0.95
N ALA A 203 -2.71 -11.74 -1.76
CA ALA A 203 -2.10 -13.00 -1.33
C ALA A 203 -0.70 -13.19 -1.95
N ALA A 204 -0.55 -12.90 -3.24
CA ALA A 204 0.70 -13.00 -3.98
C ALA A 204 0.65 -12.16 -5.26
N LYS A 205 1.77 -12.10 -5.99
CA LYS A 205 1.81 -11.61 -7.36
C LYS A 205 2.54 -12.59 -8.27
N SER A 206 2.31 -12.50 -9.58
CA SER A 206 2.99 -13.31 -10.60
C SER A 206 4.50 -13.11 -10.63
N GLY A 207 5.01 -12.00 -10.06
CA GLY A 207 6.43 -11.74 -9.86
C GLY A 207 6.92 -10.53 -10.66
N GLN A 208 6.41 -10.34 -11.89
CA GLN A 208 6.85 -9.28 -12.79
C GLN A 208 6.68 -7.86 -12.22
N ARG A 209 7.39 -6.92 -12.83
CA ARG A 209 7.33 -5.49 -12.50
C ARG A 209 5.96 -4.91 -12.86
N PHE A 210 5.53 -3.95 -12.05
CA PHE A 210 4.32 -3.18 -12.30
C PHE A 210 4.59 -2.08 -13.33
N THR A 211 3.70 -1.95 -14.31
CA THR A 211 3.65 -0.80 -15.24
C THR A 211 2.29 -0.13 -15.10
N GLY A 212 2.26 1.16 -14.77
CA GLY A 212 1.01 1.90 -14.60
C GLY A 212 0.38 2.28 -15.94
N PRO A 213 -0.96 2.16 -16.11
CA PRO A 213 -1.63 2.48 -17.38
C PRO A 213 -1.49 3.96 -17.76
N GLY A 214 -1.41 4.86 -16.78
CA GLY A 214 -1.19 6.28 -17.02
C GLY A 214 0.14 6.60 -17.71
N LYS A 215 1.21 5.88 -17.35
CA LYS A 215 2.52 6.01 -18.01
C LYS A 215 2.43 5.53 -19.47
N VAL A 216 1.82 4.37 -19.69
CA VAL A 216 1.64 3.79 -21.02
C VAL A 216 0.84 4.72 -21.93
N LEU A 217 -0.30 5.23 -21.47
CA LEU A 217 -1.13 6.15 -22.24
C LEU A 217 -0.41 7.46 -22.55
N SER A 218 0.44 7.94 -21.64
CA SER A 218 1.24 9.13 -21.90
C SER A 218 2.34 8.89 -22.92
N GLU A 219 3.04 7.75 -22.86
CA GLU A 219 4.07 7.36 -23.83
C GLU A 219 3.49 7.14 -25.23
N LEU A 220 2.25 6.67 -25.32
CA LEU A 220 1.50 6.53 -26.57
C LEU A 220 0.95 7.87 -27.11
N GLY A 221 1.05 8.96 -26.35
CA GLY A 221 0.51 10.28 -26.73
C GLY A 221 -1.00 10.42 -26.57
N GLU A 222 -1.66 9.50 -25.88
CA GLU A 222 -3.11 9.45 -25.68
C GLU A 222 -3.58 10.42 -24.58
N ILE A 223 -2.78 10.56 -23.51
CA ILE A 223 -3.05 11.45 -22.39
C ILE A 223 -1.75 12.17 -21.99
N PRO A 224 -1.66 13.51 -22.07
CA PRO A 224 -0.50 14.26 -21.58
C PRO A 224 -0.21 13.94 -20.11
N LEU A 225 1.08 13.82 -19.73
CA LEU A 225 1.51 13.33 -18.42
C LEU A 225 0.93 14.15 -17.24
N GLU A 226 0.77 15.45 -17.44
CA GLU A 226 0.18 16.42 -16.52
C GLU A 226 -1.33 16.19 -16.29
N ASN A 227 -2.01 15.54 -17.24
CA ASN A 227 -3.44 15.24 -17.22
C ASN A 227 -3.74 13.79 -16.84
N VAL A 228 -2.72 13.00 -16.51
CA VAL A 228 -2.88 11.60 -16.09
C VAL A 228 -3.42 11.55 -14.65
N THR A 229 -4.69 11.17 -14.53
CA THR A 229 -5.42 10.90 -13.27
C THR A 229 -6.14 9.57 -13.39
N MET A 230 -6.61 9.00 -12.28
CA MET A 230 -7.42 7.77 -12.33
C MET A 230 -8.68 7.98 -13.19
N GLN A 231 -9.30 9.16 -13.07
CA GLN A 231 -10.52 9.52 -13.80
C GLN A 231 -10.26 9.68 -15.30
N SER A 232 -9.16 10.33 -15.72
CA SER A 232 -8.84 10.48 -17.14
C SER A 232 -8.49 9.15 -17.80
N ILE A 233 -7.77 8.27 -17.08
CA ILE A 233 -7.49 6.89 -17.53
C ILE A 233 -8.80 6.09 -17.71
N ARG A 234 -9.69 6.11 -16.72
CA ARG A 234 -11.00 5.43 -16.79
C ARG A 234 -11.89 6.00 -17.90
N ALA A 235 -11.84 7.30 -18.15
CA ALA A 235 -12.55 7.92 -19.28
C ALA A 235 -12.01 7.44 -20.62
N TRP A 236 -10.68 7.36 -20.77
CA TRP A 236 -10.05 6.87 -22.00
C TRP A 236 -10.43 5.41 -22.30
N PHE A 237 -10.41 4.51 -21.30
CA PHE A 237 -10.82 3.12 -21.51
C PHE A 237 -12.28 2.96 -21.93
N ARG A 238 -13.18 3.79 -21.40
CA ARG A 238 -14.60 3.79 -21.81
C ARG A 238 -14.77 4.24 -23.26
N ALA A 239 -13.92 5.14 -23.73
CA ALA A 239 -13.94 5.63 -25.10
C ALA A 239 -13.27 4.66 -26.10
N HIS A 240 -12.37 3.79 -25.65
CA HIS A 240 -11.58 2.88 -26.48
C HIS A 240 -11.64 1.42 -25.98
N PRO A 241 -12.83 0.79 -25.95
CA PRO A 241 -13.00 -0.56 -25.40
C PRO A 241 -12.18 -1.63 -26.14
N ASP A 242 -11.89 -1.41 -27.42
CA ASP A 242 -11.10 -2.28 -28.29
C ASP A 242 -9.59 -2.26 -27.97
N ARG A 243 -9.11 -1.22 -27.29
CA ARG A 243 -7.69 -1.02 -26.94
C ARG A 243 -7.38 -1.23 -25.45
N VAL A 244 -8.36 -1.68 -24.67
CA VAL A 244 -8.17 -1.96 -23.23
C VAL A 244 -7.04 -2.98 -23.03
N ASP A 245 -7.11 -4.11 -23.72
CA ASP A 245 -6.13 -5.19 -23.54
C ASP A 245 -4.71 -4.76 -23.99
N GLU A 246 -4.59 -3.93 -25.04
CA GLU A 246 -3.31 -3.36 -25.52
C GLU A 246 -2.56 -2.63 -24.39
N VAL A 247 -3.28 -1.79 -23.64
CA VAL A 247 -2.72 -0.95 -22.58
C VAL A 247 -2.56 -1.75 -21.29
N LEU A 248 -3.57 -2.51 -20.87
CA LEU A 248 -3.52 -3.24 -19.60
C LEU A 248 -2.42 -4.31 -19.61
N TRP A 249 -2.18 -4.98 -20.73
CA TRP A 249 -1.16 -6.03 -20.84
C TRP A 249 0.29 -5.52 -20.83
N GLN A 250 0.52 -4.21 -20.98
CA GLN A 250 1.83 -3.62 -20.70
C GLN A 250 2.24 -3.78 -19.23
N ASN A 251 1.26 -3.89 -18.33
CA ASN A 251 1.49 -4.30 -16.95
C ASN A 251 1.61 -5.83 -16.86
N ARG A 252 2.82 -6.36 -16.98
CA ARG A 252 3.06 -7.81 -16.87
C ARG A 252 2.70 -8.38 -15.49
N SER A 253 2.69 -7.56 -14.43
CA SER A 253 2.32 -8.00 -13.08
C SER A 253 0.83 -8.32 -12.96
N TYR A 254 0.52 -9.49 -12.41
CA TYR A 254 -0.82 -9.94 -12.03
C TYR A 254 -0.88 -10.19 -10.52
N ILE A 255 -1.97 -9.82 -9.86
CA ILE A 255 -2.13 -9.97 -8.40
C ILE A 255 -3.13 -11.09 -8.12
N PHE A 256 -2.75 -11.96 -7.20
CA PHE A 256 -3.60 -13.03 -6.68
C PHE A 256 -4.10 -12.65 -5.30
N PHE A 257 -5.35 -12.98 -5.01
CA PHE A 257 -6.02 -12.60 -3.78
C PHE A 257 -6.29 -13.78 -2.88
N ARG A 258 -6.76 -13.46 -1.69
CA ARG A 258 -7.44 -14.37 -0.76
C ARG A 258 -8.67 -13.66 -0.22
N GLU A 259 -9.68 -14.43 0.14
CA GLU A 259 -10.83 -13.92 0.87
C GLU A 259 -10.42 -13.51 2.30
N ALA A 260 -11.12 -12.51 2.80
CA ALA A 260 -11.09 -12.05 4.17
C ALA A 260 -12.50 -11.52 4.52
N ASP A 261 -12.89 -11.70 5.78
CA ASP A 261 -14.14 -11.12 6.26
C ASP A 261 -14.00 -9.59 6.47
N VAL A 262 -15.12 -8.90 6.34
CA VAL A 262 -15.23 -7.47 6.69
C VAL A 262 -15.70 -7.39 8.14
N GLU A 263 -14.79 -7.61 9.09
CA GLU A 263 -15.11 -7.57 10.52
C GLU A 263 -15.50 -6.16 10.98
N ASP A 264 -14.69 -5.17 10.62
CA ASP A 264 -14.94 -3.75 10.89
C ASP A 264 -15.01 -2.96 9.57
N ALA A 265 -16.20 -2.44 9.26
CA ALA A 265 -16.44 -1.69 8.05
C ALA A 265 -15.81 -0.29 8.04
N ALA A 266 -15.38 0.24 9.20
CA ALA A 266 -14.64 1.49 9.30
C ALA A 266 -13.15 1.32 8.94
N LEU A 267 -12.64 0.08 8.99
CA LEU A 267 -11.25 -0.23 8.66
C LEU A 267 -11.08 -0.70 7.22
N GLY A 268 -9.90 -0.43 6.70
CA GLY A 268 -9.42 -0.93 5.42
C GLY A 268 -9.00 -2.41 5.47
N PRO A 269 -8.45 -2.91 4.37
CA PRO A 269 -8.01 -4.29 4.26
C PRO A 269 -6.81 -4.57 5.16
N ILE A 270 -6.58 -5.85 5.48
CA ILE A 270 -5.29 -6.29 6.02
C ILE A 270 -4.26 -6.20 4.89
N ALA A 271 -3.17 -5.45 5.10
CA ALA A 271 -2.20 -5.14 4.06
C ALA A 271 -0.81 -5.75 4.33
N ALA A 272 0.27 -5.14 3.82
CA ALA A 272 1.62 -5.71 3.94
C ALA A 272 2.10 -5.89 5.39
N ALA A 273 1.78 -4.95 6.29
CA ALA A 273 2.13 -5.04 7.71
C ALA A 273 1.20 -5.96 8.53
N LYS A 274 0.30 -6.70 7.88
CA LYS A 274 -0.59 -7.72 8.48
C LYS A 274 -1.54 -7.19 9.56
N VAL A 275 -1.87 -5.91 9.45
CA VAL A 275 -2.90 -5.23 10.26
C VAL A 275 -3.91 -4.56 9.33
N PRO A 276 -5.17 -4.36 9.76
CA PRO A 276 -6.14 -3.56 9.03
C PRO A 276 -5.67 -2.11 8.89
N LEU A 277 -5.82 -1.53 7.70
CA LEU A 277 -5.51 -0.12 7.46
C LEU A 277 -6.56 0.81 8.08
N THR A 278 -6.12 1.99 8.49
CA THR A 278 -6.97 3.04 9.08
C THR A 278 -7.05 4.21 8.09
N PRO A 279 -8.25 4.59 7.60
CA PRO A 279 -8.42 5.69 6.65
C PRO A 279 -7.75 6.99 7.15
N GLY A 280 -6.95 7.62 6.29
CA GLY A 280 -6.23 8.86 6.59
C GLY A 280 -5.13 8.74 7.65
N ARG A 281 -4.82 7.54 8.15
CA ARG A 281 -3.81 7.26 9.19
C ARG A 281 -2.84 6.15 8.83
N SER A 282 -3.11 5.35 7.80
CA SER A 282 -2.14 4.40 7.25
C SER A 282 -1.47 4.96 6.01
N ILE A 283 -0.17 4.68 5.88
CA ILE A 283 0.63 5.03 4.71
C ILE A 283 1.36 3.80 4.18
N ALA A 284 1.39 3.66 2.85
CA ALA A 284 2.27 2.72 2.18
C ALA A 284 3.64 3.35 1.96
N VAL A 285 4.71 2.61 2.24
CA VAL A 285 6.10 3.08 2.13
C VAL A 285 6.97 2.09 1.35
N ASP A 286 8.17 2.50 0.97
CA ASP A 286 9.18 1.59 0.44
C ASP A 286 9.67 0.64 1.54
N ARG A 287 9.25 -0.62 1.47
CA ARG A 287 9.57 -1.67 2.45
C ARG A 287 11.04 -2.07 2.50
N LEU A 288 11.83 -1.73 1.47
CA LEU A 288 13.27 -2.03 1.46
C LEU A 288 14.04 -0.99 2.27
N LEU A 289 13.51 0.23 2.36
CA LEU A 289 14.11 1.35 3.05
C LEU A 289 13.56 1.52 4.47
N HIS A 290 12.24 1.44 4.62
CA HIS A 290 11.52 1.72 5.86
C HIS A 290 11.05 0.47 6.59
N THR A 291 10.96 0.57 7.91
CA THR A 291 10.42 -0.47 8.78
C THR A 291 8.92 -0.24 9.00
N PHE A 292 8.09 -1.26 8.79
CA PHE A 292 6.66 -1.17 9.12
C PHE A 292 6.44 -0.85 10.60
N GLY A 293 5.35 -0.15 10.88
CA GLY A 293 5.01 0.36 12.21
C GLY A 293 5.65 1.70 12.56
N THR A 294 6.62 2.17 11.78
CA THR A 294 7.21 3.52 11.94
C THR A 294 6.13 4.59 11.72
N PRO A 295 5.95 5.53 12.67
CA PRO A 295 5.11 6.70 12.46
C PRO A 295 5.81 7.71 11.54
N PHE A 296 5.07 8.28 10.60
CA PHE A 296 5.49 9.36 9.72
C PHE A 296 4.54 10.54 9.87
N TYR A 297 5.07 11.69 10.27
CA TYR A 297 4.34 12.93 10.09
C TYR A 297 4.56 13.42 8.65
N VAL A 298 3.48 13.70 7.93
CA VAL A 298 3.52 14.15 6.54
C VAL A 298 2.92 15.55 6.45
N ASP A 299 3.69 16.50 5.92
CA ASP A 299 3.23 17.84 5.57
C ASP A 299 3.16 17.98 4.05
N ALA A 300 1.94 18.04 3.52
CA ALA A 300 1.64 18.20 2.10
C ALA A 300 0.71 19.41 1.94
N PRO A 301 1.23 20.64 1.92
CA PRO A 301 0.42 21.85 2.05
C PRO A 301 -0.56 22.09 0.89
N SER A 302 -0.25 21.57 -0.29
CA SER A 302 -1.11 21.66 -1.48
C SER A 302 -2.18 20.57 -1.55
N LEU A 303 -2.15 19.57 -0.66
CA LEU A 303 -3.14 18.50 -0.61
C LEU A 303 -4.30 18.89 0.29
N THR A 304 -5.49 19.09 -0.30
CA THR A 304 -6.73 19.45 0.40
C THR A 304 -7.90 18.50 0.09
N ALA A 305 -7.61 17.34 -0.51
CA ALA A 305 -8.64 16.39 -0.93
C ALA A 305 -9.25 15.60 0.25
N PHE A 306 -8.45 15.34 1.29
CA PHE A 306 -8.93 14.63 2.49
C PHE A 306 -9.87 15.49 3.33
N GLU A 307 -9.48 16.74 3.55
CA GLU A 307 -10.21 17.78 4.24
C GLU A 307 -9.87 19.08 3.53
N ALA A 308 -10.78 20.05 3.48
CA ALA A 308 -10.58 21.35 2.80
C ALA A 308 -9.55 22.27 3.49
N LYS A 309 -8.50 21.69 4.07
CA LYS A 309 -7.33 22.30 4.70
C LYS A 309 -6.06 21.52 4.31
N PRO A 310 -4.86 22.11 4.44
CA PRO A 310 -3.58 21.43 4.21
C PRO A 310 -3.47 20.07 4.90
N PHE A 311 -2.97 19.06 4.18
CA PHE A 311 -2.75 17.73 4.75
C PHE A 311 -1.50 17.72 5.63
N ARG A 312 -1.73 17.61 6.94
CA ARG A 312 -0.72 17.61 8.01
C ARG A 312 -1.12 16.59 9.05
N ARG A 313 -0.56 15.39 8.96
CA ARG A 313 -1.00 14.25 9.78
C ARG A 313 0.13 13.33 10.15
N LEU A 314 0.04 12.78 11.35
CA LEU A 314 0.77 11.60 11.77
C LEU A 314 0.07 10.35 11.20
N LEU A 315 0.82 9.55 10.45
CA LEU A 315 0.42 8.28 9.84
C LEU A 315 1.34 7.15 10.28
N ILE A 316 0.91 5.90 10.11
CA ILE A 316 1.68 4.71 10.45
C ILE A 316 1.98 3.91 9.19
N ALA A 317 3.26 3.58 8.98
CA ALA A 317 3.69 2.74 7.86
C ALA A 317 3.14 1.31 8.01
N GLN A 318 2.05 1.01 7.30
CA GLN A 318 1.32 -0.26 7.45
C GLN A 318 1.15 -1.01 6.13
N ASP A 319 1.63 -0.43 5.04
CA ASP A 319 1.55 -1.05 3.72
C ASP A 319 2.77 -0.74 2.84
N THR A 320 2.80 -1.35 1.66
CA THR A 320 3.82 -1.10 0.63
C THR A 320 3.24 -1.33 -0.76
N GLY A 321 3.84 -0.72 -1.78
CA GLY A 321 3.41 -0.89 -3.16
C GLY A 321 4.60 -0.95 -4.12
N SER A 322 4.44 -1.65 -5.25
CA SER A 322 5.53 -1.79 -6.23
C SER A 322 5.94 -0.45 -6.88
N ALA A 323 5.06 0.56 -6.86
CA ALA A 323 5.32 1.92 -7.33
C ALA A 323 5.77 2.89 -6.21
N ILE A 324 5.89 2.41 -4.98
CA ILE A 324 6.24 3.21 -3.81
C ILE A 324 7.71 2.94 -3.49
N THR A 325 8.57 3.64 -4.23
CA THR A 325 10.03 3.48 -4.16
C THR A 325 10.71 4.78 -3.76
N GLY A 326 11.67 4.71 -2.84
CA GLY A 326 12.46 5.85 -2.38
C GLY A 326 12.13 6.30 -0.95
N PRO A 327 13.03 7.05 -0.31
CA PRO A 327 12.97 7.35 1.12
C PRO A 327 11.83 8.33 1.48
N ALA A 328 11.52 9.31 0.63
CA ALA A 328 10.45 10.28 0.86
C ALA A 328 9.29 10.07 -0.14
N ARG A 329 8.84 8.82 -0.28
CA ARG A 329 7.74 8.41 -1.16
C ARG A 329 6.70 7.65 -0.36
N GLY A 330 5.44 8.04 -0.45
CA GLY A 330 4.36 7.35 0.26
C GLY A 330 3.01 7.35 -0.45
N ASP A 331 2.18 6.36 -0.17
CA ASP A 331 0.80 6.28 -0.67
C ASP A 331 -0.17 6.38 0.50
N LEU A 332 -1.05 7.38 0.49
CA LEU A 332 -1.97 7.67 1.58
C LEU A 332 -3.23 6.82 1.43
N PHE A 333 -3.58 6.03 2.45
CA PHE A 333 -4.81 5.26 2.41
C PHE A 333 -6.02 6.16 2.67
N ALA A 334 -6.86 6.39 1.66
CA ALA A 334 -8.03 7.26 1.75
C ALA A 334 -9.24 6.61 2.44
N GLY A 335 -9.30 5.29 2.48
CA GLY A 335 -10.43 4.53 3.01
C GLY A 335 -11.02 3.55 1.99
N SER A 336 -12.31 3.26 2.13
CA SER A 336 -13.00 2.29 1.28
C SER A 336 -14.21 2.91 0.56
N GLY A 337 -14.49 2.43 -0.65
CA GLY A 337 -15.63 2.86 -1.48
C GLY A 337 -15.37 4.13 -2.30
N ASP A 338 -16.41 4.59 -2.99
CA ASP A 338 -16.29 5.61 -4.05
C ASP A 338 -15.77 6.95 -3.55
N ALA A 339 -16.23 7.41 -2.38
CA ALA A 339 -15.76 8.67 -1.79
C ALA A 339 -14.25 8.63 -1.51
N ALA A 340 -13.73 7.50 -1.02
CA ALA A 340 -12.29 7.32 -0.84
C ALA A 340 -11.55 7.24 -2.18
N GLY A 341 -12.18 6.67 -3.21
CA GLY A 341 -11.65 6.63 -4.58
C GLY A 341 -11.50 8.01 -5.21
N GLU A 342 -12.47 8.92 -5.01
CA GLU A 342 -12.37 10.29 -5.49
C GLU A 342 -11.26 11.07 -4.81
N ILE A 343 -11.08 10.89 -3.50
CA ILE A 343 -9.96 11.47 -2.75
C ILE A 343 -8.64 10.93 -3.30
N ALA A 344 -8.48 9.60 -3.34
CA ALA A 344 -7.25 8.94 -3.75
C ALA A 344 -6.85 9.29 -5.20
N GLY A 345 -7.82 9.35 -6.11
CA GLY A 345 -7.59 9.56 -7.54
C GLY A 345 -6.96 10.90 -7.92
N VAL A 346 -7.05 11.90 -7.04
CA VAL A 346 -6.49 13.25 -7.25
C VAL A 346 -5.22 13.52 -6.44
N VAL A 347 -4.82 12.62 -5.52
CA VAL A 347 -3.62 12.83 -4.71
C VAL A 347 -2.38 12.60 -5.56
N ARG A 348 -1.63 13.68 -5.78
CA ARG A 348 -0.29 13.68 -6.37
C ARG A 348 0.39 14.97 -5.95
N ASN A 349 0.95 14.98 -4.76
CA ASN A 349 1.37 16.22 -4.10
C ASN A 349 2.81 16.12 -3.58
N PRO A 350 3.63 17.17 -3.74
CA PRO A 350 4.89 17.25 -3.02
C PRO A 350 4.63 17.27 -1.52
N ALA A 351 5.48 16.60 -0.75
CA ALA A 351 5.33 16.48 0.69
C ALA A 351 6.68 16.33 1.41
N ASP A 352 6.75 16.87 2.62
CA ASP A 352 7.83 16.59 3.56
C ASP A 352 7.43 15.41 4.46
N PHE A 353 8.38 14.50 4.68
CA PHE A 353 8.22 13.32 5.51
C PHE A 353 9.10 13.45 6.75
N TYR A 354 8.51 13.34 7.93
CA TYR A 354 9.21 13.30 9.20
C TYR A 354 8.99 11.93 9.82
N ALA A 355 10.00 11.06 9.77
CA ALA A 355 9.97 9.77 10.46
C ALA A 355 10.08 10.02 11.97
N LEU A 356 9.17 9.46 12.76
CA LEU A 356 9.31 9.45 14.21
C LEU A 356 10.18 8.26 14.62
N VAL A 357 11.46 8.54 14.83
CA VAL A 357 12.47 7.51 15.18
C VAL A 357 12.44 7.25 16.68
N PRO A 358 12.43 5.98 17.14
CA PRO A 358 12.52 5.66 18.55
C PRO A 358 13.74 6.31 19.21
N ARG A 359 13.54 6.98 20.34
CA ARG A 359 14.61 7.63 21.10
C ARG A 359 15.85 6.77 21.36
N PRO A 360 15.76 5.46 21.64
CA PRO A 360 16.93 4.59 21.81
C PRO A 360 17.90 4.54 20.63
N LEU A 361 17.46 4.90 19.42
CA LEU A 361 18.30 4.93 18.22
C LEU A 361 19.00 6.28 18.01
N VAL A 362 18.64 7.32 18.77
CA VAL A 362 19.21 8.66 18.63
C VAL A 362 20.48 8.77 19.47
N PRO A 363 21.64 9.12 18.89
CA PRO A 363 22.88 9.23 19.64
C PRO A 363 22.77 10.19 20.82
N GLY A 364 23.29 9.77 21.99
CA GLY A 364 23.28 10.58 23.21
C GLY A 364 22.00 10.45 24.06
N TRP A 365 21.02 9.64 23.63
CA TRP A 365 19.88 9.30 24.48
C TRP A 365 20.33 8.50 25.71
N LYS A 366 19.80 8.88 26.88
CA LYS A 366 19.89 8.14 28.14
C LYS A 366 18.45 7.81 28.59
N PRO A 367 18.17 6.57 29.03
CA PRO A 367 16.83 6.11 29.38
C PRO A 367 16.17 6.86 30.53
#